data_AF-A0A085NKY4-F1
#
_entry.id   AF-A0A085NKY4-F1
#
_cell.length_a   1.000
_cell.length_b   1.000
_cell.length_c   1.000
_cell.angle_alpha   90.00
_cell.angle_beta   90.00
_cell.angle_gamma   90.00
#
_symmetry.space_group_name_H-M   'P 1'
#
loop_
_entity.id
_entity.type
_entity.pdbx_description
1 polymer ?
#
loop_
_entity_poly.entity_id
_entity_poly.type
_entity_poly.pdbx_seq_one_letter_code
_entity_poly.pdbx_strand_id
1 'polypeptide(L)'
;MGSPLSPVLAEVFMEHLEEKAFTSISTSDAPIFFKRYVDDIFAITTVGKEETFLEHLNSLYPTKIKLTMEKEVDNKLPFLDVLVIKQVRSDKITVPFDGRPGVVYNIRCGCNASYIGETGNTLLDRYKRHMSNVGRYKEAVRRLKEPQTPARTSTKRRGRPQREQPQKIMAETIKASAVVEHSSQCSHDLQPSIICRESRLHLRRVKEALFIRNNRTINRDKGVETMQPNATILLKREFYAKKTIHGCVV
;
A
#
# COMPACT_ATOMS: atom_id res chain seq x y z
N MET A 1 36.44 -15.63 -21.10
CA MET A 1 35.43 -14.57 -20.87
C MET A 1 34.11 -15.05 -21.42
N GLY A 2 33.04 -15.00 -20.61
CA GLY A 2 31.73 -15.57 -20.96
C GLY A 2 31.09 -14.90 -22.18
N SER A 3 30.08 -15.57 -22.74
CA SER A 3 29.31 -15.03 -23.87
C SER A 3 28.66 -13.69 -23.48
N PRO A 4 28.69 -12.66 -24.36
CA PRO A 4 28.01 -11.40 -24.10
C PRO A 4 26.48 -11.54 -23.99
N LEU A 5 25.93 -12.67 -24.44
CA LEU A 5 24.51 -12.99 -24.35
C LEU A 5 24.11 -13.62 -23.01
N SER A 6 25.06 -14.16 -22.24
CA SER A 6 24.77 -14.88 -21.00
C SER A 6 24.00 -14.03 -19.97
N PRO A 7 24.34 -12.75 -19.71
CA PRO A 7 23.58 -11.93 -18.76
C PRO A 7 22.14 -11.68 -19.21
N VAL A 8 21.92 -11.49 -20.51
CA VAL A 8 20.59 -11.25 -21.07
C VAL A 8 19.72 -12.51 -20.94
N LEU A 9 20.27 -13.67 -21.24
CA LEU A 9 19.56 -14.94 -21.11
C LEU A 9 19.24 -15.29 -19.64
N ALA A 10 20.17 -14.99 -18.73
CA ALA A 10 19.93 -15.14 -17.30
C ALA A 10 18.79 -14.24 -16.81
N GLU A 11 18.78 -12.98 -17.25
CA GLU A 11 17.72 -12.03 -16.89
C GLU A 11 16.34 -12.52 -17.37
N VAL A 12 16.22 -12.91 -18.65
CA VAL A 12 14.96 -13.42 -19.22
C VAL A 12 14.50 -14.70 -18.51
N PHE A 13 15.43 -15.59 -18.15
CA PHE A 13 15.08 -16.79 -17.39
C PHE A 13 14.55 -16.45 -16.00
N MET A 14 15.20 -15.52 -15.29
CA MET A 14 14.78 -15.12 -13.95
C MET A 14 13.43 -14.41 -13.98
N GLU A 15 13.16 -13.55 -14.97
CA GLU A 15 11.83 -12.95 -15.17
C GLU A 15 10.75 -14.02 -15.39
N HIS A 16 11.04 -15.03 -16.22
CA HIS A 16 10.11 -16.13 -16.46
C HIS A 16 9.89 -17.02 -15.22
N LEU A 17 10.94 -17.24 -14.42
CA LEU A 17 10.84 -17.97 -13.16
C LEU A 17 9.95 -17.23 -12.16
N GLU A 18 10.11 -15.91 -12.03
CA GLU A 18 9.27 -15.06 -11.19
C GLU A 18 7.80 -15.13 -11.62
N GLU A 19 7.52 -14.97 -12.91
CA GLU A 19 6.16 -15.07 -13.45
C GLU A 19 5.50 -16.42 -13.10
N LYS A 20 6.23 -17.52 -13.29
CA LYS A 20 5.74 -18.85 -12.91
C LYS A 20 5.54 -19.00 -11.40
N ALA A 21 6.46 -18.49 -10.60
CA ALA A 21 6.35 -18.54 -9.15
C ALA A 21 5.07 -17.88 -8.65
N PHE A 22 4.77 -16.67 -9.14
CA PHE A 22 3.62 -15.88 -8.68
C PHE A 22 2.28 -16.29 -9.28
N THR A 23 2.28 -16.96 -10.44
CA THR A 23 1.05 -17.52 -11.04
C THR A 23 0.62 -18.84 -10.40
N SER A 24 1.56 -19.61 -9.84
CA SER A 24 1.30 -20.95 -9.29
C SER A 24 1.23 -21.02 -7.77
N ILE A 25 1.68 -19.98 -7.06
CA ILE A 25 1.68 -19.96 -5.60
C ILE A 25 0.28 -19.71 -5.01
N SER A 26 -0.02 -20.36 -3.88
CA SER A 26 -1.22 -20.02 -3.09
C SER A 26 -1.11 -18.61 -2.53
N THR A 27 -2.21 -17.88 -2.53
CA THR A 27 -2.27 -16.52 -1.95
C THR A 27 -1.84 -16.45 -0.47
N SER A 28 -1.97 -17.55 0.29
CA SER A 28 -1.54 -17.63 1.69
C SER A 28 -0.03 -17.75 1.89
N ASP A 29 0.68 -18.21 0.85
CA ASP A 29 2.11 -18.53 0.90
C ASP A 29 2.94 -17.53 0.08
N ALA A 30 2.27 -16.62 -0.64
CA ALA A 30 2.90 -15.54 -1.37
C ALA A 30 3.66 -14.58 -0.43
N PRO A 31 4.87 -14.14 -0.81
CA PRO A 31 5.62 -13.17 -0.04
C PRO A 31 4.91 -11.81 -0.02
N ILE A 32 5.02 -11.11 1.10
CA ILE A 32 4.55 -9.73 1.29
C ILE A 32 5.36 -8.76 0.41
N PHE A 33 6.65 -9.05 0.26
CA PHE A 33 7.56 -8.30 -0.60
C PHE A 33 8.53 -9.25 -1.29
N PHE A 34 8.83 -8.99 -2.56
CA PHE A 34 9.83 -9.73 -3.33
C PHE A 34 10.54 -8.77 -4.28
N LYS A 35 11.86 -8.76 -4.26
CA LYS A 35 12.68 -7.99 -5.20
C LYS A 35 13.98 -8.73 -5.50
N ARG A 36 14.25 -8.94 -6.78
CA ARG A 36 15.51 -9.49 -7.26
C ARG A 36 16.53 -8.39 -7.62
N TYR A 37 17.80 -8.70 -7.39
CA TYR A 37 18.97 -7.97 -7.83
C TYR A 37 19.93 -8.96 -8.50
N VAL A 38 19.91 -9.01 -9.83
CA VAL A 38 20.64 -10.02 -10.63
C VAL A 38 20.26 -11.44 -10.20
N ASP A 39 21.08 -12.12 -9.41
CA ASP A 39 20.87 -13.47 -8.87
C ASP A 39 20.39 -13.47 -7.41
N ASP A 40 20.57 -12.38 -6.67
CA ASP A 40 20.15 -12.24 -5.28
C ASP A 40 18.69 -11.82 -5.15
N ILE A 41 17.96 -12.43 -4.21
CA ILE A 41 16.54 -12.16 -3.98
C ILE A 41 16.34 -11.70 -2.54
N PHE A 42 15.71 -10.55 -2.39
CA PHE A 42 15.21 -10.08 -1.10
C PHE A 42 13.69 -10.29 -1.02
N ALA A 43 13.25 -11.09 -0.06
CA ALA A 43 11.84 -11.37 0.16
C ALA A 43 11.44 -11.18 1.63
N ILE A 44 10.20 -10.73 1.85
CA ILE A 44 9.56 -10.67 3.17
C ILE A 44 8.35 -11.60 3.11
N THR A 45 8.36 -12.65 3.90
CA THR A 45 7.26 -13.62 4.01
C THR A 45 6.53 -13.50 5.34
N THR A 46 5.38 -14.15 5.43
CA THR A 46 4.74 -14.40 6.73
C THR A 46 5.61 -15.36 7.53
N VAL A 47 5.71 -15.14 8.86
CA VAL A 47 6.49 -16.01 9.75
C VAL A 47 5.99 -17.45 9.65
N GLY A 48 6.92 -18.39 9.42
CA GLY A 48 6.64 -19.82 9.26
C GLY A 48 6.22 -20.23 7.84
N LYS A 49 6.27 -19.30 6.88
CA LYS A 49 6.00 -19.57 5.45
C LYS A 49 7.25 -19.52 4.59
N GLU A 50 8.38 -19.11 5.15
CA GLU A 50 9.62 -18.94 4.42
C GLU A 50 10.13 -20.25 3.79
N GLU A 51 10.03 -21.38 4.49
CA GLU A 51 10.40 -22.69 3.94
C GLU A 51 9.46 -23.11 2.82
N THR A 52 8.14 -23.00 3.03
CA THR A 52 7.15 -23.38 2.02
C THR A 52 7.31 -22.55 0.74
N PHE A 53 7.68 -21.27 0.89
CA PHE A 53 7.96 -20.40 -0.24
C PHE A 53 9.23 -20.82 -0.98
N LEU A 54 10.31 -21.12 -0.24
CA LEU A 54 11.56 -21.60 -0.84
C LEU A 54 11.39 -22.95 -1.55
N GLU A 55 10.64 -23.88 -0.94
CA GLU A 55 10.30 -25.17 -1.54
C GLU A 55 9.51 -24.99 -2.83
N HIS A 56 8.51 -24.10 -2.83
CA HIS A 56 7.76 -23.75 -4.03
C HIS A 56 8.67 -23.26 -5.15
N LEU A 57 9.54 -22.28 -4.89
CA LEU A 57 10.47 -21.76 -5.90
C LEU A 57 11.39 -22.85 -6.46
N ASN A 58 11.93 -23.71 -5.58
CA ASN A 58 12.80 -24.82 -5.96
C ASN A 58 12.06 -25.94 -6.70
N SER A 59 10.73 -26.05 -6.53
CA SER A 59 9.91 -27.04 -7.23
C SER A 59 9.68 -26.70 -8.71
N LEU A 60 9.79 -25.42 -9.10
CA LEU A 60 9.51 -24.97 -10.47
C LEU A 60 10.51 -25.54 -11.49
N TYR A 61 11.78 -25.64 -11.08
CA TYR A 61 12.86 -26.12 -11.94
C TYR A 61 13.93 -26.92 -11.15
N PRO A 62 13.57 -28.08 -10.57
CA PRO A 62 14.38 -28.75 -9.54
C PRO A 62 15.78 -29.17 -9.96
N THR A 63 15.99 -29.36 -11.28
CA THR A 63 17.25 -29.82 -11.86
C THR A 63 18.04 -28.71 -12.56
N LYS A 64 17.53 -27.47 -12.57
CA LYS A 64 18.13 -26.35 -13.30
C LYS A 64 18.62 -25.24 -12.39
N ILE A 65 17.86 -24.93 -11.34
CA ILE A 65 18.20 -23.89 -10.37
C ILE A 65 17.84 -24.37 -8.98
N LYS A 66 18.69 -24.02 -8.01
CA LYS A 66 18.46 -24.27 -6.60
C LYS A 66 18.70 -22.98 -5.85
N LEU A 67 17.62 -22.35 -5.42
CA LEU A 67 17.66 -21.21 -4.54
C LEU A 67 17.95 -21.66 -3.11
N THR A 68 18.72 -20.83 -2.42
CA THR A 68 18.98 -20.96 -0.99
C THR A 68 18.48 -19.70 -0.29
N MET A 69 18.27 -19.78 1.02
CA MET A 69 17.72 -18.67 1.79
C MET A 69 18.57 -18.47 3.03
N GLU A 70 18.95 -17.22 3.26
CA GLU A 70 19.46 -16.76 4.54
C GLU A 70 18.33 -16.13 5.35
N LYS A 71 18.20 -16.52 6.61
CA LYS A 71 17.20 -15.95 7.51
C LYS A 71 17.80 -14.82 8.33
N GLU A 72 16.96 -13.86 8.71
CA GLU A 72 17.37 -12.83 9.65
C GLU A 72 17.78 -13.43 11.00
N VAL A 73 18.87 -12.89 11.57
CA VAL A 73 19.38 -13.24 12.92
C VAL A 73 19.54 -11.95 13.71
N ASP A 74 19.05 -11.91 14.95
CA ASP A 74 19.06 -10.71 15.80
C ASP A 74 18.49 -9.45 15.11
N ASN A 75 17.46 -9.66 14.29
CA ASN A 75 16.80 -8.62 13.48
C ASN A 75 17.73 -7.94 12.48
N LYS A 76 18.75 -8.66 12.02
CA LYS A 76 19.70 -8.22 11.03
C LYS A 76 19.77 -9.26 9.93
N LEU A 77 19.85 -8.80 8.69
CA LEU A 77 20.05 -9.62 7.52
C LEU A 77 21.07 -8.91 6.63
N PRO A 78 22.30 -9.45 6.49
CA PRO A 78 23.19 -9.04 5.42
C PRO A 78 22.53 -9.28 4.07
N PHE A 79 22.56 -8.30 3.18
CA PHE A 79 22.07 -8.43 1.81
C PHE A 79 22.96 -7.61 0.89
N LEU A 80 23.65 -8.26 -0.05
CA LEU A 80 24.71 -7.62 -0.83
C LEU A 80 25.74 -6.93 0.11
N ASP A 81 26.11 -5.69 -0.20
CA ASP A 81 27.01 -4.87 0.63
C ASP A 81 26.26 -4.04 1.69
N VAL A 82 25.01 -4.38 2.02
CA VAL A 82 24.19 -3.64 3.01
C VAL A 82 23.69 -4.53 4.14
N LEU A 83 23.71 -4.02 5.37
CA LEU A 83 23.08 -4.69 6.52
C LEU A 83 21.65 -4.18 6.69
N VAL A 84 20.67 -5.04 6.39
CA VAL A 84 19.26 -4.74 6.63
C VAL A 84 18.95 -4.97 8.10
N ILE A 85 18.51 -3.93 8.81
CA ILE A 85 18.15 -4.02 10.23
C ILE A 85 16.64 -3.89 10.38
N LYS A 86 15.99 -4.96 10.84
CA LYS A 86 14.60 -4.96 11.27
C LYS A 86 14.52 -4.27 12.63
N GLN A 87 13.86 -3.11 12.67
CA GLN A 87 13.57 -2.46 13.94
C GLN A 87 12.47 -3.21 14.69
N VAL A 88 12.84 -4.00 15.69
CA VAL A 88 11.91 -4.49 16.71
C VAL A 88 11.74 -3.38 17.73
N ARG A 89 10.51 -2.88 17.87
CA ARG A 89 10.21 -1.94 18.94
C ARG A 89 10.06 -2.72 20.24
N SER A 90 11.01 -2.52 21.15
CA SER A 90 11.08 -3.11 22.48
C SER A 90 10.64 -2.08 23.53
N ASP A 91 9.35 -1.83 23.61
CA ASP A 91 8.77 -1.00 24.66
C ASP A 91 7.25 -1.24 24.77
N LYS A 92 6.85 -1.59 25.99
CA LYS A 92 5.47 -1.83 26.42
C LYS A 92 4.63 -0.56 26.24
N ILE A 93 3.97 -0.46 25.09
CA ILE A 93 2.54 -0.21 24.85
C ILE A 93 2.38 -0.55 23.36
N THR A 94 1.82 -1.71 23.04
CA THR A 94 1.44 -2.07 21.67
C THR A 94 0.32 -1.15 21.25
N VAL A 95 0.65 0.04 20.72
CA VAL A 95 -0.29 0.72 19.83
C VAL A 95 -0.34 -0.17 18.59
N PRO A 96 -1.50 -0.73 18.22
CA PRO A 96 -1.66 -1.53 17.01
C PRO A 96 -1.04 -0.81 15.81
N PHE A 97 -0.61 -1.54 14.78
CA PHE A 97 -0.06 -0.98 13.54
C PHE A 97 -0.93 0.17 12.98
N ASP A 98 -2.23 0.09 13.26
CA ASP A 98 -3.36 0.98 12.99
C ASP A 98 -3.27 2.37 13.67
N GLY A 99 -2.41 2.53 14.68
CA GLY A 99 -2.21 3.78 15.42
C GLY A 99 -0.98 4.59 15.00
N ARG A 100 -0.27 4.20 13.93
CA ARG A 100 0.95 4.89 13.50
C ARG A 100 0.65 5.95 12.42
N PRO A 101 1.20 7.18 12.55
CA PRO A 101 1.04 8.23 11.56
C PRO A 101 1.93 8.04 10.32
N GLY A 102 1.59 8.77 9.25
CA GLY A 102 2.39 8.84 8.03
C GLY A 102 2.23 7.62 7.16
N VAL A 103 1.03 7.39 6.64
CA VAL A 103 0.67 6.17 5.89
C VAL A 103 -0.02 6.50 4.57
N VAL A 104 0.24 5.66 3.58
CA VAL A 104 -0.63 5.51 2.40
C VAL A 104 -1.59 4.37 2.70
N TYR A 105 -2.87 4.59 2.48
CA TYR A 105 -3.94 3.67 2.87
C TYR A 105 -4.92 3.41 1.74
N ASN A 106 -5.65 2.31 1.87
CA ASN A 106 -6.78 1.94 1.03
C ASN A 106 -8.07 1.97 1.88
N ILE A 107 -9.18 2.42 1.30
CA ILE A 107 -10.53 2.14 1.79
C ILE A 107 -11.22 1.30 0.72
N ARG A 108 -11.41 0.02 1.01
CA ARG A 108 -12.07 -0.93 0.10
C ARG A 108 -13.54 -1.04 0.45
N CYS A 109 -14.38 -0.96 -0.57
CA CYS A 109 -15.81 -1.21 -0.46
C CYS A 109 -16.11 -2.67 -0.77
N GLY A 110 -17.19 -3.22 -0.19
CA GLY A 110 -17.68 -4.57 -0.53
C GLY A 110 -17.99 -4.76 -2.02
N CYS A 111 -18.28 -3.69 -2.76
CA CYS A 111 -18.45 -3.74 -4.23
C CYS A 111 -17.12 -3.72 -5.02
N ASN A 112 -15.98 -3.96 -4.36
CA ASN A 112 -14.61 -3.89 -4.89
C ASN A 112 -14.09 -2.51 -5.33
N ALA A 113 -14.86 -1.44 -5.15
CA ALA A 113 -14.34 -0.08 -5.29
C ALA A 113 -13.25 0.18 -4.24
N SER A 114 -12.15 0.82 -4.65
CA SER A 114 -11.02 1.14 -3.76
C SER A 114 -10.70 2.63 -3.84
N TYR A 115 -10.52 3.26 -2.69
CA TYR A 115 -10.03 4.63 -2.57
C TYR A 115 -8.65 4.61 -1.93
N ILE A 116 -7.69 5.30 -2.55
CA ILE A 116 -6.32 5.39 -2.04
C ILE A 116 -6.08 6.81 -1.53
N GLY A 117 -5.43 6.94 -0.38
CA GLY A 117 -5.11 8.25 0.18
C GLY A 117 -3.83 8.25 0.98
N GLU A 118 -3.27 9.44 1.21
CA GLU A 118 -2.24 9.64 2.23
C GLU A 118 -2.76 10.32 3.49
N THR A 119 -2.11 10.03 4.62
CA THR A 119 -2.29 10.85 5.82
C THR A 119 -1.01 10.97 6.63
N GLY A 120 -0.76 12.19 7.13
CA GLY A 120 0.23 12.44 8.19
C GLY A 120 -0.23 12.04 9.59
N ASN A 121 -1.53 11.79 9.80
CA ASN A 121 -2.09 11.30 11.06
C ASN A 121 -2.27 9.77 10.99
N THR A 122 -2.96 9.18 11.98
CA THR A 122 -3.30 7.75 11.93
C THR A 122 -4.35 7.46 10.85
N LEU A 123 -4.35 6.23 10.33
CA LEU A 123 -5.40 5.75 9.43
C LEU A 123 -6.77 5.87 10.09
N LEU A 124 -6.88 5.52 11.38
CA LEU A 124 -8.15 5.58 12.09
C LEU A 124 -8.73 7.01 12.14
N ASP A 125 -7.90 8.02 12.41
CA ASP A 125 -8.34 9.42 12.42
C ASP A 125 -8.83 9.87 11.04
N ARG A 126 -8.11 9.45 9.99
CA ARG A 126 -8.48 9.77 8.62
C ARG A 126 -9.76 9.05 8.21
N TYR A 127 -9.91 7.78 8.57
CA TYR A 127 -11.11 6.98 8.33
C TYR A 127 -12.33 7.54 9.05
N LYS A 128 -12.22 7.87 10.34
CA LYS A 128 -13.29 8.54 11.12
C LYS A 128 -13.75 9.83 10.47
N ARG A 129 -12.84 10.60 9.88
CA ARG A 129 -13.18 11.84 9.14
C ARG A 129 -14.00 11.56 7.89
N HIS A 130 -13.62 10.57 7.10
CA HIS A 130 -14.43 10.13 5.96
C HIS A 130 -15.82 9.65 6.43
N MET A 131 -15.87 8.82 7.48
CA MET A 131 -17.14 8.28 8.00
C MET A 131 -18.03 9.37 8.61
N SER A 132 -17.46 10.40 9.23
CA SER A 132 -18.21 11.56 9.69
C SER A 132 -18.87 12.31 8.54
N ASN A 133 -18.17 12.47 7.40
CA ASN A 133 -18.76 13.10 6.21
C ASN A 133 -19.84 12.22 5.57
N VAL A 134 -19.64 10.90 5.53
CA VAL A 134 -20.68 9.94 5.09
C VAL A 134 -21.91 10.01 6.00
N GLY A 135 -21.72 10.10 7.33
CA GLY A 135 -22.79 10.29 8.29
C GLY A 135 -23.54 11.61 8.09
N ARG A 136 -22.82 12.72 7.88
CA ARG A 136 -23.40 14.04 7.56
C ARG A 136 -24.23 14.00 6.27
N TYR A 137 -23.75 13.28 5.24
CA TYR A 137 -24.50 13.05 4.01
C TYR A 137 -25.79 12.25 4.24
N LYS A 138 -25.69 11.08 4.92
CA LYS A 138 -26.84 10.21 5.21
C LYS A 138 -27.92 10.93 6.02
N GLU A 139 -27.53 11.74 7.00
CA GLU A 139 -28.47 12.53 7.80
C GLU A 139 -29.15 13.62 6.97
N ALA A 140 -28.45 14.27 6.04
CA ALA A 140 -29.06 15.22 5.11
C ALA A 140 -30.08 14.53 4.19
N VAL A 141 -29.75 13.34 3.65
CA VAL A 141 -30.68 12.51 2.87
C VAL A 141 -31.93 12.17 3.69
N ARG A 142 -31.75 11.75 4.96
CA ARG A 142 -32.87 11.43 5.86
C ARG A 142 -33.78 12.64 6.07
N ARG A 143 -33.21 13.82 6.34
CA ARG A 143 -33.95 15.09 6.49
C ARG A 143 -34.74 15.51 5.25
N LEU A 144 -34.33 15.08 4.05
CA LEU A 144 -35.09 15.32 2.82
C LEU A 144 -36.25 14.35 2.64
N LYS A 145 -36.05 13.08 3.01
CA LYS A 145 -37.05 12.02 2.87
C LYS A 145 -38.15 12.09 3.93
N GLU A 146 -37.79 12.57 5.13
CA GLU A 146 -38.70 12.72 6.27
C GLU A 146 -38.75 14.19 6.70
N PRO A 147 -39.64 15.01 6.11
CA PRO A 147 -39.93 16.35 6.62
C PRO A 147 -40.43 16.21 8.07
N GLN A 148 -39.76 16.87 9.01
CA GLN A 148 -39.95 16.63 10.45
C GLN A 148 -41.43 16.68 10.88
N THR A 149 -41.95 15.57 11.41
CA THR A 149 -43.03 15.60 12.40
C THR A 149 -42.43 15.77 13.80
N PRO A 150 -42.94 16.70 14.62
CA PRO A 150 -42.35 17.00 15.92
C PRO A 150 -42.85 16.00 16.96
N ALA A 151 -42.23 14.82 17.04
CA ALA A 151 -42.08 14.04 18.28
C ALA A 151 -41.44 12.69 17.98
N ARG A 152 -40.19 12.51 18.45
CA ARG A 152 -39.80 11.28 19.14
C ARG A 152 -38.48 11.50 19.86
N THR A 153 -38.53 11.22 21.15
CA THR A 153 -37.44 11.09 22.12
C THR A 153 -36.15 10.58 21.47
N SER A 154 -35.24 11.47 21.09
CA SER A 154 -33.85 11.10 20.81
C SER A 154 -32.97 11.72 21.88
N THR A 155 -32.20 10.86 22.52
CA THR A 155 -31.16 11.20 23.50
C THR A 155 -30.32 12.35 22.94
N LYS A 156 -30.37 13.50 23.63
CA LYS A 156 -29.67 14.75 23.26
C LYS A 156 -28.20 14.46 22.91
N ARG A 157 -27.85 14.44 21.63
CA ARG A 157 -26.45 14.58 21.23
C ARG A 157 -26.06 16.03 21.46
N ARG A 158 -25.09 16.27 22.36
CA ARG A 158 -24.49 17.59 22.58
C ARG A 158 -23.83 18.05 21.27
N GLY A 159 -24.34 19.14 20.70
CA GLY A 159 -23.81 19.77 19.48
C GLY A 159 -24.74 20.86 18.94
N ARG A 160 -24.20 21.80 18.17
CA ARG A 160 -24.98 22.88 17.55
C ARG A 160 -25.94 22.29 16.50
N PRO A 161 -27.24 22.63 16.52
CA PRO A 161 -28.20 22.16 15.50
C PRO A 161 -27.72 22.54 14.09
N GLN A 162 -27.82 21.60 13.15
CA GLN A 162 -27.41 21.84 11.77
C GLN A 162 -28.47 22.68 11.04
N ARG A 163 -28.15 23.97 10.82
CA ARG A 163 -29.07 24.97 10.26
C ARG A 163 -29.09 25.03 8.73
N GLU A 164 -28.14 24.36 8.07
CA GLU A 164 -28.03 24.36 6.61
C GLU A 164 -29.11 23.50 5.93
N GLN A 165 -29.47 23.90 4.71
CA GLN A 165 -30.39 23.16 3.85
C GLN A 165 -29.78 21.80 3.46
N PRO A 166 -30.53 20.69 3.56
CA PRO A 166 -30.02 19.35 3.28
C PRO A 166 -29.37 19.18 1.90
N GLN A 167 -29.93 19.79 0.86
CA GLN A 167 -29.40 19.71 -0.51
C GLN A 167 -27.99 20.29 -0.60
N LYS A 168 -27.77 21.45 0.05
CA LYS A 168 -26.46 22.10 0.12
C LYS A 168 -25.44 21.20 0.84
N ILE A 169 -25.84 20.62 1.98
CA ILE A 169 -25.00 19.69 2.74
C ILE A 169 -24.59 18.48 1.89
N MET A 170 -25.53 17.90 1.15
CA MET A 170 -25.27 16.76 0.27
C MET A 170 -24.26 17.13 -0.81
N ALA A 171 -24.46 18.25 -1.51
CA ALA A 171 -23.55 18.72 -2.56
C ALA A 171 -22.14 18.97 -2.02
N GLU A 172 -22.00 19.64 -0.86
CA GLU A 172 -20.71 19.93 -0.24
C GLU A 172 -19.97 18.66 0.20
N THR A 173 -20.68 17.72 0.82
CA THR A 173 -20.07 16.48 1.33
C THR A 173 -19.65 15.54 0.20
N ILE A 174 -20.45 15.43 -0.86
CA ILE A 174 -20.04 14.79 -2.11
C ILE A 174 -18.78 15.49 -2.62
N LYS A 175 -18.81 16.80 -2.89
CA LYS A 175 -17.65 17.55 -3.42
C LYS A 175 -16.39 17.45 -2.56
N ALA A 176 -16.48 17.27 -1.25
CA ALA A 176 -15.32 17.18 -0.38
C ALA A 176 -14.62 15.81 -0.35
N SER A 177 -15.29 14.72 -0.75
CA SER A 177 -14.77 13.37 -0.53
C SER A 177 -15.28 12.36 -1.57
N ALA A 178 -14.37 11.80 -2.35
CA ALA A 178 -14.66 10.70 -3.29
C ALA A 178 -15.31 9.49 -2.59
N VAL A 179 -14.95 9.23 -1.33
CA VAL A 179 -15.58 8.19 -0.51
C VAL A 179 -17.07 8.48 -0.26
N VAL A 180 -17.45 9.76 -0.06
CA VAL A 180 -18.86 10.13 0.15
C VAL A 180 -19.64 10.03 -1.15
N GLU A 181 -19.04 10.49 -2.25
CA GLU A 181 -19.60 10.33 -3.59
C GLU A 181 -19.89 8.85 -3.89
N HIS A 182 -18.93 7.96 -3.63
CA HIS A 182 -19.15 6.53 -3.78
C HIS A 182 -20.24 5.99 -2.84
N SER A 183 -20.21 6.32 -1.55
CA SER A 183 -21.23 5.89 -0.57
C SER A 183 -22.63 6.46 -0.85
N SER A 184 -22.76 7.49 -1.69
CA SER A 184 -24.08 7.99 -2.12
C SER A 184 -24.78 7.04 -3.08
N GLN A 185 -24.01 6.19 -3.77
CA GLN A 185 -24.48 5.25 -4.80
C GLN A 185 -24.31 3.79 -4.36
N CYS A 186 -23.69 3.54 -3.21
CA CYS A 186 -23.33 2.21 -2.74
C CYS A 186 -23.57 2.07 -1.23
N SER A 187 -24.19 0.96 -0.82
CA SER A 187 -24.54 0.66 0.57
C SER A 187 -23.63 -0.36 1.25
N HIS A 188 -22.61 -0.86 0.56
CA HIS A 188 -21.68 -1.84 1.13
C HIS A 188 -20.76 -1.22 2.17
N ASP A 189 -20.25 -2.07 3.06
CA ASP A 189 -19.31 -1.66 4.10
C ASP A 189 -17.96 -1.24 3.50
N LEU A 190 -17.36 -0.24 4.16
CA LEU A 190 -16.05 0.29 3.84
C LEU A 190 -15.04 -0.23 4.86
N GLN A 191 -13.95 -0.81 4.37
CA GLN A 191 -12.91 -1.40 5.19
C GLN A 191 -11.58 -0.67 4.95
N PRO A 192 -11.02 0.01 5.96
CA PRO A 192 -9.73 0.68 5.85
C PRO A 192 -8.58 -0.31 6.03
N SER A 193 -7.52 -0.18 5.23
CA SER A 193 -6.26 -0.91 5.41
C SER A 193 -5.06 -0.02 5.07
N ILE A 194 -3.93 -0.29 5.72
CA ILE A 194 -2.67 0.41 5.40
C ILE A 194 -2.02 -0.30 4.22
N ILE A 195 -1.65 0.47 3.18
CA ILE A 195 -0.86 -0.03 2.05
C ILE A 195 0.62 -0.01 2.43
N CYS A 196 1.12 1.16 2.85
CA CYS A 196 2.49 1.30 3.30
C CYS A 196 2.67 2.51 4.23
N ARG A 197 3.80 2.54 4.95
CA ARG A 197 4.20 3.66 5.80
C ARG A 197 5.27 4.51 5.10
N GLU A 198 5.13 5.83 5.19
CA GLU A 198 6.10 6.81 4.73
C GLU A 198 5.95 8.10 5.55
N SER A 199 6.92 8.40 6.41
CA SER A 199 6.85 9.58 7.28
C SER A 199 7.07 10.88 6.51
N ARG A 200 7.87 10.84 5.43
CA ARG A 200 8.20 12.02 4.63
C ARG A 200 7.03 12.38 3.71
N LEU A 201 6.43 13.55 3.92
CA LEU A 201 5.23 14.00 3.19
C LEU A 201 5.38 13.90 1.66
N HIS A 202 6.52 14.37 1.11
CA HIS A 202 6.75 14.35 -0.33
C HIS A 202 6.82 12.92 -0.89
N LEU A 203 7.59 12.01 -0.27
CA LEU A 203 7.63 10.61 -0.69
C LEU A 203 6.28 9.92 -0.51
N ARG A 204 5.51 10.30 0.51
CA ARG A 204 4.19 9.73 0.76
C ARG A 204 3.20 10.10 -0.34
N ARG A 205 3.25 11.33 -0.83
CA ARG A 205 2.46 11.80 -1.98
C ARG A 205 2.88 11.15 -3.28
N VAL A 206 4.20 10.99 -3.52
CA VAL A 206 4.71 10.21 -4.67
C VAL A 206 4.18 8.78 -4.63
N LYS A 207 4.25 8.12 -3.47
CA LYS A 207 3.73 6.76 -3.29
C LYS A 207 2.22 6.69 -3.52
N GLU A 208 1.44 7.59 -2.93
CA GLU A 208 -0.01 7.69 -3.16
C GLU A 208 -0.33 7.82 -4.65
N ALA A 209 0.32 8.74 -5.36
CA ALA A 209 0.12 8.96 -6.79
C ALA A 209 0.41 7.71 -7.63
N LEU A 210 1.51 7.00 -7.33
CA LEU A 210 1.85 5.73 -7.97
C LEU A 210 0.79 4.65 -7.73
N PHE A 211 0.30 4.53 -6.49
CA PHE A 211 -0.75 3.58 -6.16
C PHE A 211 -2.08 3.91 -6.86
N ILE A 212 -2.46 5.19 -6.94
CA ILE A 212 -3.65 5.62 -7.68
C ILE A 212 -3.52 5.30 -9.17
N ARG A 213 -2.35 5.56 -9.77
CA ARG A 213 -2.11 5.34 -11.20
C ARG A 213 -2.13 3.86 -11.57
N ASN A 214 -1.61 2.99 -10.70
CA ASN A 214 -1.43 1.57 -10.98
C ASN A 214 -2.60 0.69 -10.53
N ASN A 215 -3.64 1.26 -9.90
CA ASN A 215 -4.80 0.52 -9.42
C ASN A 215 -6.10 1.14 -9.93
N ARG A 216 -7.13 0.31 -10.12
CA ARG A 216 -8.49 0.84 -10.36
C ARG A 216 -9.01 1.45 -9.07
N THR A 217 -9.21 2.76 -9.07
CA THR A 217 -9.62 3.51 -7.87
C THR A 217 -10.79 4.44 -8.15
N ILE A 218 -11.50 4.83 -7.09
CA ILE A 218 -12.54 5.87 -7.12
C ILE A 218 -11.98 7.28 -6.86
N ASN A 219 -10.66 7.42 -6.82
CA ASN A 219 -10.00 8.72 -6.70
C ASN A 219 -10.40 9.62 -7.86
N ARG A 220 -10.55 10.92 -7.58
CA ARG A 220 -10.89 11.92 -8.61
C ARG A 220 -9.69 12.37 -9.40
N ASP A 221 -8.55 12.46 -8.73
CA ASP A 221 -7.27 12.62 -9.40
C ASP A 221 -6.84 11.28 -10.01
N LYS A 222 -6.05 11.35 -11.08
CA LYS A 222 -5.45 10.19 -11.74
C LYS A 222 -4.01 9.95 -11.24
N GLY A 223 -3.70 10.33 -9.99
CA GLY A 223 -2.35 10.27 -9.44
C GLY A 223 -1.40 11.32 -10.02
N VAL A 224 -1.84 12.59 -10.08
CA VAL A 224 -1.01 13.72 -10.55
C VAL A 224 -0.44 14.46 -9.34
N GLU A 225 0.88 14.50 -9.20
CA GLU A 225 1.57 15.34 -8.22
C GLU A 225 2.22 16.55 -8.93
N THR A 226 1.81 17.76 -8.57
CA THR A 226 2.49 19.00 -9.00
C THR A 226 3.64 19.29 -8.04
N MET A 227 4.88 19.02 -8.48
CA MET A 227 6.08 19.37 -7.71
C MET A 227 6.31 20.90 -7.71
N GLN A 228 6.67 21.44 -6.55
CA GLN A 228 7.16 22.83 -6.40
C GLN A 228 8.50 22.99 -7.16
N PRO A 229 8.85 24.20 -7.66
CA PRO A 229 9.98 24.42 -8.60
C PRO A 229 11.37 24.00 -8.11
N ASN A 230 11.52 23.70 -6.82
CA ASN A 230 12.82 23.42 -6.18
C ASN A 230 13.00 21.96 -5.75
N ALA A 231 12.16 21.04 -6.23
CA ALA A 231 12.28 19.61 -5.97
C ALA A 231 13.03 18.92 -7.12
N THR A 232 14.30 18.58 -6.90
CA THR A 232 15.05 17.69 -7.79
C THR A 232 14.38 16.31 -7.76
N ILE A 233 13.83 15.91 -8.91
CA ILE A 233 13.34 14.56 -9.16
C ILE A 233 14.50 13.58 -8.96
N LEU A 234 14.51 12.83 -7.87
CA LEU A 234 15.28 11.59 -7.74
C LEU A 234 14.37 10.42 -8.13
N LEU A 235 14.15 10.27 -9.43
CA LEU A 235 13.87 8.95 -10.00
C LEU A 235 15.20 8.19 -10.04
N LYS A 236 15.53 7.43 -9.00
CA LYS A 236 16.54 6.37 -9.14
C LYS A 236 15.94 5.22 -9.94
N ARG A 237 16.12 5.27 -11.26
CA ARG A 237 16.58 4.10 -12.01
C ARG A 237 18.10 4.24 -12.03
N GLU A 238 18.80 3.69 -11.05
CA GLU A 238 20.25 3.52 -11.17
C GLU A 238 20.49 2.26 -12.01
N PHE A 239 20.60 2.47 -13.32
CA PHE A 239 21.58 1.74 -14.11
C PHE A 239 22.91 2.45 -13.89
N TYR A 240 23.92 1.71 -13.42
CA TYR A 240 25.33 1.73 -13.83
C TYR A 240 26.23 1.29 -12.67
N ALA A 241 26.91 0.16 -12.87
CA ALA A 241 28.28 0.01 -12.43
C ALA A 241 29.06 -0.75 -13.52
N LYS A 242 29.66 0.01 -14.44
CA LYS A 242 30.98 -0.36 -14.99
C LYS A 242 31.96 -0.23 -13.82
N LYS A 243 32.61 -1.32 -13.40
CA LYS A 243 33.99 -1.23 -12.91
C LYS A 243 34.74 -2.55 -13.10
N THR A 244 35.73 -2.42 -13.97
CA THR A 244 36.94 -3.19 -14.22
C THR A 244 37.57 -3.83 -12.97
N ILE A 245 37.95 -5.11 -13.08
CA ILE A 245 39.06 -5.78 -12.37
C ILE A 245 39.60 -6.81 -13.39
N HIS A 246 40.65 -6.55 -14.20
CA HIS A 246 42.09 -6.61 -13.92
C HIS A 246 42.55 -7.74 -12.97
N GLY A 247 42.97 -8.87 -13.55
CA GLY A 247 43.93 -9.85 -13.00
C GLY A 247 43.43 -10.74 -11.86
N CYS A 248 43.90 -11.96 -11.61
CA CYS A 248 44.91 -12.81 -12.23
C CYS A 248 44.87 -14.18 -11.48
N VAL A 249 45.30 -15.27 -12.16
CA VAL A 249 45.79 -16.57 -11.63
C VAL A 249 44.74 -17.46 -10.91
N VAL A 250 44.50 -18.75 -11.24
CA VAL A 250 45.27 -19.81 -11.91
C VAL A 250 44.43 -20.44 -13.02
#